data_AF-A0A832ARB3-F1
#
_entry.id   AF-A0A832ARB3-F1
#
_cell.length_a   1.000
_cell.length_b   1.000
_cell.length_c   1.000
_cell.angle_alpha   90.00
_cell.angle_beta   90.00
_cell.angle_gamma   90.00
#
_symmetry.space_group_name_H-M   'P 1'
#
loop_
_entity.id
_entity.type
_entity.pdbx_description
1 polymer ?
#
loop_
_entity_poly.entity_id
_entity_poly.type
_entity_poly.pdbx_seq_one_letter_code
_entity_poly.pdbx_strand_id
1 'polypeptide(L)'
;MFCAGVLIGLLSPMLGLSKFDSSSAGPLMVEFAGGSLRASFNGIPVIRGSLLQVFTPNGLGGYSSNADPPRVSRQDLAGGRYLLTARFGQKSEGRFRAVERIEVDPAGVITMRLEAVWSGKRPVYAEWAAAMIWAYPLWDADWQAALPEGARAAGTIAEIPQPNPPLGQILAQGFRDLEVHARPFQLAIRPGMDFPEVLLLDGRSNTAPWAQGDRLFWLGSIRTPLEPGVTITRTLTLSFVPGVAAPPQAAPLRAEATLHRLPPPSVPPGPPVLIPQPKRVQFGGEPFRVEGAIPVTVLGRDGRLARAAREVLGRVPGARFTNGLWKGRGILIASASDLVGHPRLHKLVNDRGWIPPNRAE
;
A
#
# COMPACT_ATOMS: atom_id res chain seq x y z
N MET A 1 -48.62 -6.66 -41.54
CA MET A 1 -48.07 -5.29 -41.71
C MET A 1 -47.94 -4.68 -40.34
N PHE A 2 -46.73 -4.24 -40.00
CA PHE A 2 -46.27 -3.78 -38.68
C PHE A 2 -46.69 -2.33 -38.36
N CYS A 3 -46.88 -2.03 -37.07
CA CYS A 3 -46.30 -0.90 -36.28
C CYS A 3 -47.10 -0.81 -34.95
N ALA A 4 -46.63 -1.25 -33.76
CA ALA A 4 -45.42 -0.94 -32.99
C ALA A 4 -45.36 0.52 -32.48
N GLY A 5 -45.65 0.70 -31.20
CA GLY A 5 -45.37 1.90 -30.41
C GLY A 5 -45.00 1.48 -28.99
N VAL A 6 -43.71 1.21 -28.75
CA VAL A 6 -43.14 0.93 -27.42
C VAL A 6 -42.19 2.07 -27.06
N LEU A 7 -42.51 2.73 -25.95
CA LEU A 7 -41.73 3.78 -25.32
C LEU A 7 -40.52 3.14 -24.61
N ILE A 8 -39.32 3.33 -25.13
CA ILE A 8 -38.07 2.89 -24.51
C ILE A 8 -37.58 4.01 -23.59
N GLY A 9 -37.73 3.83 -22.28
CA GLY A 9 -37.03 4.61 -21.26
C GLY A 9 -35.54 4.29 -21.32
N LEU A 10 -34.73 5.31 -21.57
CA LEU A 10 -33.27 5.27 -21.58
C LEU A 10 -32.74 5.00 -20.16
N LEU A 11 -32.52 3.73 -19.82
CA LEU A 11 -31.62 3.33 -18.75
C LEU A 11 -30.18 3.41 -19.30
N SER A 12 -29.44 4.45 -18.92
CA SER A 12 -28.01 4.53 -19.19
C SER A 12 -27.29 3.36 -18.48
N PRO A 13 -26.50 2.53 -19.20
CA PRO A 13 -25.67 1.54 -18.56
C PRO A 13 -24.54 2.26 -17.80
N MET A 14 -24.53 2.16 -16.47
CA MET A 14 -23.39 2.54 -15.64
C MET A 14 -22.17 1.70 -16.07
N LEU A 15 -21.32 2.27 -16.90
CA LEU A 15 -19.99 1.76 -17.19
C LEU A 15 -19.19 1.78 -15.88
N GLY A 16 -19.08 0.61 -15.24
CA GLY A 16 -18.33 0.44 -14.00
C GLY A 16 -16.87 0.78 -14.22
N LEU A 17 -16.41 1.88 -13.65
CA LEU A 17 -15.00 2.22 -13.58
C LEU A 17 -14.32 1.24 -12.61
N SER A 18 -13.17 0.69 -13.01
CA SER A 18 -12.29 -0.10 -12.14
C SER A 18 -11.49 0.76 -11.16
N LYS A 19 -11.67 2.08 -11.24
CA LYS A 19 -11.03 3.08 -10.40
C LYS A 19 -12.07 4.11 -9.98
N PHE A 20 -12.15 4.37 -8.68
CA PHE A 20 -12.88 5.49 -8.13
C PHE A 20 -11.89 6.57 -7.72
N ASP A 21 -12.01 7.77 -8.31
CA ASP A 21 -11.17 8.90 -7.93
C ASP A 21 -11.53 9.39 -6.51
N SER A 22 -10.53 9.90 -5.79
CA SER A 22 -10.64 10.26 -4.36
C SER A 22 -11.84 11.15 -4.04
N SER A 23 -12.49 10.92 -2.90
CA SER A 23 -13.61 11.72 -2.41
C SER A 23 -13.48 12.04 -0.93
N SER A 24 -14.00 13.19 -0.52
CA SER A 24 -13.94 13.66 0.87
C SER A 24 -15.31 13.71 1.55
N ALA A 25 -15.32 13.44 2.85
CA ALA A 25 -16.40 13.74 3.78
C ALA A 25 -15.76 14.29 5.06
N GLY A 26 -15.91 15.60 5.28
CA GLY A 26 -15.24 16.28 6.39
C GLY A 26 -13.71 16.08 6.36
N PRO A 27 -13.09 15.60 7.46
CA PRO A 27 -11.64 15.39 7.56
C PRO A 27 -11.16 14.12 6.83
N LEU A 28 -12.07 13.24 6.42
CA LEU A 28 -11.74 12.00 5.72
C LEU A 28 -11.67 12.21 4.22
N MET A 29 -10.61 11.71 3.62
CA MET A 29 -10.50 11.50 2.18
C MET A 29 -10.28 10.02 1.92
N VAL A 30 -11.14 9.40 1.11
CA VAL A 30 -11.10 7.98 0.77
C VAL A 30 -10.96 7.80 -0.74
N GLU A 31 -10.13 6.84 -1.14
CA GLU A 31 -9.92 6.40 -2.51
C GLU A 31 -10.08 4.88 -2.55
N PHE A 32 -10.69 4.37 -3.63
CA PHE A 32 -10.68 2.94 -3.92
C PHE A 32 -10.09 2.71 -5.30
N ALA A 33 -8.84 2.22 -5.34
CA ALA A 33 -8.09 2.08 -6.57
C ALA A 33 -7.31 0.76 -6.57
N GLY A 34 -7.31 0.08 -7.72
CA GLY A 34 -6.52 -1.15 -7.91
C GLY A 34 -6.90 -2.29 -6.97
N GLY A 35 -8.17 -2.36 -6.53
CA GLY A 35 -8.62 -3.41 -5.60
C GLY A 35 -8.37 -3.15 -4.13
N SER A 36 -8.03 -1.91 -3.78
CA SER A 36 -7.59 -1.55 -2.43
C SER A 36 -8.21 -0.22 -1.97
N LEU A 37 -8.66 -0.19 -0.72
CA LEU A 37 -9.11 1.00 0.00
C LEU A 37 -7.91 1.79 0.51
N ARG A 38 -7.94 3.11 0.33
CA ARG A 38 -7.00 4.05 0.93
C ARG A 38 -7.77 5.16 1.60
N ALA A 39 -7.26 5.62 2.73
CA ALA A 39 -7.86 6.73 3.45
C ALA A 39 -6.81 7.61 4.10
N SER A 40 -7.12 8.90 4.18
CA SER A 40 -6.40 9.87 4.99
C SER A 40 -7.37 10.64 5.87
N PHE A 41 -6.91 11.04 7.06
CA PHE A 41 -7.63 11.85 8.01
C PHE A 41 -6.83 13.13 8.26
N ASN A 42 -7.42 14.30 7.99
CA ASN A 42 -6.73 15.60 8.02
C ASN A 42 -5.42 15.61 7.20
N GLY A 43 -5.43 14.94 6.04
CA GLY A 43 -4.26 14.83 5.15
C GLY A 43 -3.20 13.83 5.60
N ILE A 44 -3.33 13.21 6.78
CA ILE A 44 -2.43 12.17 7.27
C ILE A 44 -2.95 10.81 6.75
N PRO A 45 -2.13 10.01 6.03
CA PRO A 45 -2.53 8.67 5.63
C PRO A 45 -2.88 7.81 6.85
N VAL A 46 -4.03 7.16 6.85
CA VAL A 46 -4.44 6.26 7.94
C VAL A 46 -4.66 4.83 7.46
N ILE A 47 -5.16 4.64 6.23
CA ILE A 47 -5.32 3.35 5.58
C ILE A 47 -4.53 3.36 4.27
N ARG A 48 -3.62 2.41 4.10
CA ARG A 48 -2.72 2.30 2.94
C ARG A 48 -3.15 1.24 1.93
N GLY A 49 -4.04 0.35 2.37
CA GLY A 49 -4.65 -0.66 1.53
C GLY A 49 -5.77 -1.40 2.26
N SER A 50 -6.54 -2.15 1.49
CA SER A 50 -7.36 -3.28 1.91
C SER A 50 -7.14 -4.45 0.96
N LEU A 51 -7.59 -5.64 1.37
CA LEU A 51 -7.41 -6.86 0.60
C LEU A 51 -8.56 -7.84 0.86
N LEU A 52 -9.03 -8.49 -0.20
CA LEU A 52 -9.92 -9.65 -0.11
C LEU A 52 -9.36 -10.79 -0.96
N GLN A 53 -9.11 -11.94 -0.34
CA GLN A 53 -8.60 -13.12 -1.02
C GLN A 53 -9.36 -14.38 -0.60
N VAL A 54 -9.39 -15.35 -1.51
CA VAL A 54 -9.93 -16.68 -1.26
C VAL A 54 -8.91 -17.71 -1.73
N PHE A 55 -8.64 -18.70 -0.88
CA PHE A 55 -7.72 -19.78 -1.18
C PHE A 55 -8.28 -21.12 -0.70
N THR A 56 -7.93 -22.19 -1.40
CA THR A 56 -8.27 -23.55 -0.97
C THR A 56 -7.40 -23.96 0.23
N PRO A 57 -7.81 -24.98 1.01
CA PRO A 57 -7.03 -25.44 2.17
C PRO A 57 -5.58 -25.85 1.86
N ASN A 58 -5.28 -26.27 0.63
CA ASN A 58 -3.92 -26.59 0.17
C ASN A 58 -3.14 -25.37 -0.40
N GLY A 59 -3.67 -24.16 -0.25
CA GLY A 59 -3.00 -22.92 -0.64
C GLY A 59 -3.04 -22.59 -2.14
N LEU A 60 -3.79 -23.34 -2.94
CA LEU A 60 -4.01 -23.01 -4.35
C LEU A 60 -5.05 -21.87 -4.45
N GLY A 61 -4.67 -20.78 -5.11
CA GLY A 61 -5.46 -19.55 -5.15
C GLY A 61 -6.82 -19.72 -5.82
N GLY A 62 -7.87 -19.19 -5.20
CA GLY A 62 -9.20 -19.03 -5.79
C GLY A 62 -9.38 -17.61 -6.33
N TYR A 63 -9.30 -16.61 -5.46
CA TYR A 63 -9.55 -15.21 -5.82
C TYR A 63 -8.60 -14.27 -5.09
N SER A 64 -8.28 -13.12 -5.69
CA SER A 64 -7.57 -12.03 -5.03
C SER A 64 -8.00 -10.69 -5.61
N SER A 65 -8.37 -9.73 -4.76
CA SER A 65 -8.76 -8.38 -5.19
C SER A 65 -7.63 -7.61 -5.89
N ASN A 66 -6.37 -7.97 -5.64
CA ASN A 66 -5.23 -7.38 -6.35
C ASN A 66 -5.12 -7.90 -7.80
N ALA A 67 -5.48 -9.16 -8.04
CA ALA A 67 -5.40 -9.79 -9.35
C ALA A 67 -6.67 -9.55 -10.18
N ASP A 68 -7.84 -9.55 -9.53
CA ASP A 68 -9.13 -9.26 -10.16
C ASP A 68 -9.88 -8.17 -9.35
N PRO A 69 -9.55 -6.89 -9.59
CA PRO A 69 -10.08 -5.79 -8.80
C PRO A 69 -11.60 -5.65 -8.98
N PRO A 70 -12.31 -5.28 -7.90
CA PRO A 70 -13.75 -5.14 -7.91
C PRO A 70 -14.19 -3.95 -8.76
N ARG A 71 -15.46 -3.99 -9.19
CA ARG A 71 -16.12 -2.79 -9.72
C ARG A 71 -16.63 -1.95 -8.56
N VAL A 72 -16.36 -0.65 -8.59
CA VAL A 72 -16.75 0.26 -7.50
C VAL A 72 -17.76 1.27 -8.02
N SER A 73 -18.80 1.51 -7.22
CA SER A 73 -19.78 2.57 -7.44
C SER A 73 -19.88 3.46 -6.21
N ARG A 74 -20.11 4.76 -6.41
CA ARG A 74 -20.40 5.72 -5.35
C ARG A 74 -21.88 6.10 -5.36
N GLN A 75 -22.43 6.29 -4.17
CA GLN A 75 -23.72 6.92 -3.95
C GLN A 75 -23.56 7.99 -2.87
N ASP A 76 -23.98 9.23 -3.17
CA ASP A 76 -24.05 10.28 -2.16
C ASP A 76 -25.27 10.06 -1.25
N LEU A 77 -25.10 10.31 0.04
CA LEU A 77 -26.11 10.16 1.07
C LEU A 77 -26.38 11.52 1.74
N ALA A 78 -27.49 11.60 2.49
CA ALA A 78 -27.81 12.82 3.23
C ALA A 78 -26.74 13.14 4.30
N GLY A 79 -26.54 14.44 4.55
CA GLY A 79 -25.64 14.93 5.60
C GLY A 79 -24.16 14.94 5.21
N GLY A 80 -23.82 14.99 3.92
CA GLY A 80 -22.42 14.99 3.46
C GLY A 80 -21.72 13.64 3.56
N ARG A 81 -22.50 12.57 3.80
CA ARG A 81 -22.06 11.18 3.80
C ARG A 81 -22.03 10.63 2.38
N TYR A 82 -21.25 9.58 2.15
CA TYR A 82 -21.34 8.80 0.92
C TYR A 82 -21.06 7.33 1.17
N LEU A 83 -21.53 6.50 0.25
CA LEU A 83 -21.35 5.06 0.23
C LEU A 83 -20.55 4.66 -1.01
N LEU A 84 -19.46 3.93 -0.79
CA LEU A 84 -18.80 3.15 -1.84
C LEU A 84 -19.31 1.71 -1.79
N THR A 85 -19.62 1.13 -2.94
CA THR A 85 -19.97 -0.29 -3.06
C THR A 85 -18.99 -0.97 -4.02
N ALA A 86 -18.10 -1.78 -3.47
CA ALA A 86 -17.16 -2.60 -4.21
C ALA A 86 -17.74 -4.01 -4.42
N ARG A 87 -17.86 -4.44 -5.67
CA ARG A 87 -18.38 -5.77 -6.05
C ARG A 87 -17.23 -6.63 -6.54
N PHE A 88 -16.89 -7.64 -5.75
CA PHE A 88 -15.82 -8.59 -5.97
C PHE A 88 -16.40 -9.86 -6.61
N GLY A 89 -15.64 -10.45 -7.52
CA GLY A 89 -15.98 -11.74 -8.11
C GLY A 89 -15.00 -12.09 -9.21
N GLN A 90 -14.80 -13.39 -9.45
CA GLN A 90 -13.97 -13.86 -10.55
C GLN A 90 -14.69 -13.63 -11.89
N LYS A 91 -13.96 -13.14 -12.89
CA LYS A 91 -14.46 -12.99 -14.27
C LYS A 91 -14.85 -14.31 -14.97
N SER A 92 -14.25 -15.45 -14.59
CA SER A 92 -14.55 -16.76 -15.17
C SER A 92 -15.35 -17.64 -14.20
N GLU A 93 -16.54 -18.09 -14.63
CA GLU A 93 -17.48 -19.01 -13.94
C GLU A 93 -17.81 -18.67 -12.46
N GLY A 94 -17.62 -17.41 -12.05
CA GLY A 94 -17.31 -16.98 -10.69
C GLY A 94 -17.94 -17.75 -9.54
N ARG A 95 -17.12 -18.61 -8.91
CA ARG A 95 -17.46 -19.36 -7.69
C ARG A 95 -17.41 -18.49 -6.43
N PHE A 96 -16.70 -17.36 -6.49
CA PHE A 96 -16.65 -16.39 -5.41
C PHE A 96 -17.37 -15.11 -5.82
N ARG A 97 -18.20 -14.58 -4.91
CA ARG A 97 -18.79 -13.25 -5.03
C ARG A 97 -18.77 -12.59 -3.67
N ALA A 98 -18.45 -11.31 -3.64
CA ALA A 98 -18.61 -10.51 -2.45
C ALA A 98 -19.00 -9.07 -2.78
N VAL A 99 -19.65 -8.41 -1.82
CA VAL A 99 -19.97 -6.99 -1.87
C VAL A 99 -19.47 -6.36 -0.58
N GLU A 100 -18.61 -5.37 -0.72
CA GLU A 100 -18.19 -4.52 0.40
C GLU A 100 -18.87 -3.16 0.26
N ARG A 101 -19.59 -2.76 1.30
CA ARG A 101 -20.22 -1.44 1.44
C ARG A 101 -19.39 -0.64 2.42
N ILE A 102 -18.91 0.52 1.97
CA ILE A 102 -18.03 1.40 2.75
C ILE A 102 -18.75 2.74 2.88
N GLU A 103 -19.39 2.96 4.02
CA GLU A 103 -20.02 4.24 4.34
C GLU A 103 -18.99 5.15 5.01
N VAL A 104 -18.89 6.38 4.49
CA VAL A 104 -17.96 7.40 4.98
C VAL A 104 -18.76 8.58 5.49
N ASP A 105 -18.51 8.93 6.74
CA ASP A 105 -19.21 9.98 7.48
C ASP A 105 -18.32 11.20 7.73
N PRO A 106 -18.84 12.44 7.60
CA PRO A 106 -18.05 13.65 7.83
C PRO A 106 -17.58 13.84 9.27
N ALA A 107 -18.10 13.08 10.24
CA ALA A 107 -17.60 13.05 11.62
C ALA A 107 -16.31 12.24 11.78
N GLY A 108 -15.71 11.73 10.70
CA GLY A 108 -14.48 10.94 10.77
C GLY A 108 -14.72 9.45 10.96
N VAL A 109 -15.87 8.92 10.52
CA VAL A 109 -16.23 7.51 10.68
C VAL A 109 -16.23 6.80 9.32
N ILE A 110 -15.64 5.61 9.27
CA ILE A 110 -15.71 4.68 8.14
C ILE A 110 -16.36 3.39 8.64
N THR A 111 -17.50 3.00 8.06
CA THR A 111 -18.16 1.73 8.34
C THR A 111 -18.04 0.82 7.12
N MET A 112 -17.40 -0.33 7.29
CA MET A 112 -17.21 -1.35 6.25
C MET A 112 -18.07 -2.56 6.56
N ARG A 113 -18.87 -3.00 5.59
CA ARG A 113 -19.67 -4.22 5.67
C ARG A 113 -19.37 -5.10 4.46
N LEU A 114 -18.82 -6.28 4.71
CA LEU A 114 -18.55 -7.30 3.72
C LEU A 114 -19.62 -8.39 3.77
N GLU A 115 -20.21 -8.69 2.62
CA GLU A 115 -21.04 -9.88 2.40
C GLU A 115 -20.35 -10.75 1.36
N ALA A 116 -20.02 -11.99 1.68
CA ALA A 116 -19.24 -12.88 0.81
C ALA A 116 -19.84 -14.28 0.76
N VAL A 117 -19.86 -14.87 -0.44
CA VAL A 117 -20.39 -16.22 -0.69
C VAL A 117 -19.47 -17.00 -1.63
N TRP A 118 -19.35 -18.29 -1.35
CA TRP A 118 -18.65 -19.25 -2.18
C TRP A 118 -19.63 -20.29 -2.72
N SER A 119 -19.66 -20.50 -4.03
CA SER A 119 -20.53 -21.48 -4.72
C SER A 119 -19.75 -22.67 -5.29
N GLY A 120 -18.49 -22.86 -4.89
CA GLY A 120 -17.73 -24.07 -5.25
C GLY A 120 -18.14 -25.27 -4.41
N LYS A 121 -17.75 -26.47 -4.84
CA LYS A 121 -18.17 -27.74 -4.20
C LYS A 121 -17.50 -28.05 -2.85
N ARG A 122 -16.36 -27.43 -2.57
CA ARG A 122 -15.56 -27.67 -1.35
C ARG A 122 -15.37 -26.36 -0.60
N PRO A 123 -15.27 -26.39 0.74
CA PRO A 123 -15.01 -25.19 1.51
C PRO A 123 -13.66 -24.57 1.12
N VAL A 124 -13.60 -23.26 1.27
CA VAL A 124 -12.40 -22.43 1.05
C VAL A 124 -12.21 -21.50 2.23
N TYR A 125 -11.06 -20.85 2.29
CA TYR A 125 -10.77 -19.84 3.29
C TYR A 125 -10.78 -18.48 2.64
N ALA A 126 -11.43 -17.52 3.31
CA ALA A 126 -11.34 -16.11 3.01
C ALA A 126 -10.33 -15.42 3.93
N GLU A 127 -9.62 -14.47 3.36
CA GLU A 127 -8.86 -13.47 4.09
C GLU A 127 -9.42 -12.09 3.69
N TRP A 128 -9.85 -11.34 4.69
CA TRP A 128 -10.33 -9.97 4.51
C TRP A 128 -9.47 -9.04 5.38
N ALA A 129 -8.55 -8.33 4.75
CA ALA A 129 -7.86 -7.21 5.37
C ALA A 129 -8.70 -5.96 5.14
N ALA A 130 -9.62 -5.67 6.05
CA ALA A 130 -10.50 -4.50 5.97
C ALA A 130 -9.68 -3.20 5.93
N ALA A 131 -8.58 -3.15 6.71
CA ALA A 131 -7.64 -2.04 6.67
C ALA A 131 -6.20 -2.47 6.93
N MET A 132 -5.29 -2.00 6.10
CA MET A 132 -3.85 -1.97 6.36
C MET A 132 -3.50 -0.57 6.89
N ILE A 133 -3.44 -0.47 8.21
CA ILE A 133 -3.31 0.81 8.92
C ILE A 133 -1.85 1.27 8.90
N TRP A 134 -1.62 2.53 8.56
CA TRP A 134 -0.27 3.09 8.55
C TRP A 134 0.27 3.20 9.98
N ALA A 135 1.47 2.66 10.23
CA ALA A 135 1.99 2.58 11.59
C ALA A 135 2.54 3.90 12.14
N TYR A 136 3.07 4.77 11.28
CA TYR A 136 3.81 5.97 11.68
C TYR A 136 2.99 6.92 12.58
N PRO A 137 1.71 7.22 12.30
CA PRO A 137 0.92 8.08 13.16
C PRO A 137 0.62 7.45 14.54
N LEU A 138 0.81 6.14 14.68
CA LEU A 138 0.46 5.37 15.87
C LEU A 138 1.67 5.06 16.76
N TRP A 139 2.87 5.55 16.41
CA TRP A 139 4.05 5.35 17.25
C TRP A 139 3.89 5.97 18.62
N ASP A 140 4.34 5.23 19.63
CA ASP A 140 4.23 5.56 21.05
C ASP A 140 2.78 5.83 21.50
N ALA A 141 1.79 5.41 20.71
CA ALA A 141 0.40 5.50 21.09
C ALA A 141 0.05 4.36 22.04
N ASP A 142 -0.63 4.71 23.13
CA ASP A 142 -1.24 3.74 24.01
C ASP A 142 -2.47 3.15 23.33
N TRP A 143 -2.67 1.85 23.53
CA TRP A 143 -3.85 1.16 23.04
C TRP A 143 -4.47 0.31 24.13
N GLN A 144 -5.78 0.15 24.04
CA GLN A 144 -6.58 -0.71 24.91
C GLN A 144 -7.62 -1.44 24.09
N ALA A 145 -7.90 -2.70 24.45
CA ALA A 145 -8.91 -3.52 23.81
C ALA A 145 -9.79 -4.19 24.87
N ALA A 146 -11.10 -4.11 24.67
CA ALA A 146 -12.09 -4.89 25.41
C ALA A 146 -12.28 -6.24 24.72
N LEU A 147 -11.98 -7.33 25.42
CA LEU A 147 -12.07 -8.70 24.92
C LEU A 147 -13.40 -9.35 25.39
N PRO A 148 -13.74 -10.56 24.87
CA PRO A 148 -14.90 -11.29 25.35
C PRO A 148 -14.81 -11.57 26.85
N GLU A 149 -15.96 -11.84 27.47
CA GLU A 149 -16.06 -12.22 28.90
C GLU A 149 -15.52 -11.17 29.88
N GLY A 150 -15.36 -9.91 29.44
CA GLY A 150 -14.92 -8.80 30.27
C GLY A 150 -13.40 -8.69 30.42
N ALA A 151 -12.63 -9.55 29.76
CA ALA A 151 -11.18 -9.44 29.71
C ALA A 151 -10.74 -8.14 29.01
N ARG A 152 -9.54 -7.67 29.33
CA ARG A 152 -8.94 -6.47 28.73
C ARG A 152 -7.49 -6.73 28.35
N ALA A 153 -7.07 -6.14 27.25
CA ALA A 153 -5.67 -6.06 26.86
C ALA A 153 -5.28 -4.59 26.66
N ALA A 154 -4.03 -4.24 26.94
CA ALA A 154 -3.51 -2.90 26.73
C ALA A 154 -2.00 -2.94 26.52
N GLY A 155 -1.47 -1.88 25.94
CA GLY A 155 -0.04 -1.69 25.78
C GLY A 155 0.28 -0.39 25.06
N THR A 156 1.53 -0.25 24.64
CA THR A 156 2.02 0.89 23.87
C THR A 156 2.61 0.38 22.55
N ILE A 157 2.33 1.08 21.46
CA ILE A 157 2.89 0.75 20.15
C ILE A 157 4.35 1.21 20.10
N ALA A 158 5.29 0.27 20.27
CA ALA A 158 6.72 0.56 20.23
C ALA A 158 7.17 1.06 18.84
N GLU A 159 8.11 2.00 18.79
CA GLU A 159 8.73 2.51 17.54
C GLU A 159 9.37 1.38 16.72
N ILE A 160 10.11 0.51 17.40
CA ILE A 160 10.77 -0.66 16.81
C ILE A 160 9.80 -1.86 16.95
N PRO A 161 9.36 -2.46 15.84
CA PRO A 161 8.50 -3.62 15.92
C PRO A 161 9.25 -4.80 16.54
N GLN A 162 8.55 -5.62 17.31
CA GLN A 162 9.15 -6.84 17.83
C GLN A 162 9.48 -7.80 16.68
N PRO A 163 10.56 -8.59 16.81
CA PRO A 163 10.88 -9.63 15.86
C PRO A 163 9.73 -10.64 15.81
N ASN A 164 9.22 -10.89 14.61
CA ASN A 164 7.95 -11.58 14.42
C ASN A 164 8.08 -13.08 14.11
N PRO A 165 7.11 -13.91 14.56
CA PRO A 165 6.81 -15.19 13.93
C PRO A 165 6.14 -15.01 12.55
N PRO A 166 6.03 -16.06 11.71
CA PRO A 166 5.65 -15.97 10.29
C PRO A 166 4.33 -15.26 9.93
N LEU A 167 3.41 -15.06 10.88
CA LEU A 167 2.11 -14.43 10.66
C LEU A 167 1.99 -13.01 11.24
N GLY A 168 3.04 -12.51 11.90
CA GLY A 168 2.97 -11.27 12.65
C GLY A 168 2.67 -11.46 14.14
N GLN A 169 2.77 -10.38 14.92
CA GLN A 169 2.47 -10.36 16.35
C GLN A 169 1.02 -9.94 16.47
N ILE A 170 0.19 -10.79 17.07
CA ILE A 170 -1.20 -10.43 17.37
C ILE A 170 -1.17 -9.40 18.49
N LEU A 171 -1.63 -8.18 18.22
CA LEU A 171 -1.84 -7.17 19.23
C LEU A 171 -3.16 -7.42 19.96
N ALA A 172 -4.22 -7.69 19.20
CA ALA A 172 -5.53 -8.02 19.75
C ALA A 172 -6.29 -8.95 18.79
N GLN A 173 -7.09 -9.86 19.35
CA GLN A 173 -7.95 -10.77 18.61
C GLN A 173 -9.29 -10.93 19.33
N GLY A 174 -10.37 -10.98 18.55
CA GLY A 174 -11.73 -11.14 19.05
C GLY A 174 -12.21 -10.02 19.97
N PHE A 175 -11.62 -8.83 19.85
CA PHE A 175 -11.99 -7.66 20.65
C PHE A 175 -13.38 -7.14 20.25
N ARG A 176 -14.06 -6.44 21.15
CA ARG A 176 -15.36 -5.76 20.92
C ARG A 176 -15.19 -4.26 20.68
N ASP A 177 -14.17 -3.69 21.30
CA ASP A 177 -13.72 -2.32 21.10
C ASP A 177 -12.20 -2.31 21.25
N LEU A 178 -11.53 -1.51 20.43
CA LEU A 178 -10.10 -1.23 20.53
C LEU A 178 -9.88 0.25 20.26
N GLU A 179 -9.23 0.91 21.20
CA GLU A 179 -8.89 2.32 21.11
C GLU A 179 -7.37 2.48 21.04
N VAL A 180 -6.92 3.38 20.17
CA VAL A 180 -5.52 3.80 20.04
C VAL A 180 -5.46 5.30 20.21
N HIS A 181 -4.75 5.77 21.23
CA HIS A 181 -4.63 7.19 21.58
C HIS A 181 -3.39 7.80 20.92
N ALA A 182 -3.47 8.01 19.61
CA ALA A 182 -2.40 8.64 18.85
C ALA A 182 -2.50 10.19 18.90
N ARG A 183 -1.36 10.86 18.70
CA ARG A 183 -1.26 12.33 18.88
C ARG A 183 -1.79 13.20 17.74
N PRO A 184 -1.96 12.75 16.47
CA PRO A 184 -2.80 13.51 15.55
C PRO A 184 -4.29 13.15 15.66
N PHE A 185 -4.63 11.94 16.12
CA PHE A 185 -6.00 11.46 16.24
C PHE A 185 -6.12 10.28 17.21
N GLN A 186 -7.29 10.13 17.82
CA GLN A 186 -7.69 8.87 18.44
C GLN A 186 -8.35 7.99 17.38
N LEU A 187 -7.98 6.71 17.35
CA LEU A 187 -8.60 5.70 16.50
C LEU A 187 -9.38 4.74 17.40
N ALA A 188 -10.69 4.63 17.18
CA ALA A 188 -11.51 3.57 17.76
C ALA A 188 -11.93 2.56 16.68
N ILE A 189 -11.85 1.28 17.01
CA ILE A 189 -12.11 0.14 16.12
C ILE A 189 -13.20 -0.71 16.76
N ARG A 190 -14.35 -0.82 16.08
CA ARG A 190 -15.53 -1.52 16.60
C ARG A 190 -16.03 -2.55 15.58
N PRO A 191 -15.72 -3.84 15.75
CA PRO A 191 -16.36 -4.89 14.96
C PRO A 191 -17.84 -5.02 15.31
N GLY A 192 -18.65 -5.41 14.33
CA GLY A 192 -20.03 -5.83 14.55
C GLY A 192 -20.09 -7.19 15.25
N MET A 193 -21.27 -7.53 15.79
CA MET A 193 -21.53 -8.86 16.36
C MET A 193 -21.37 -9.99 15.32
N ASP A 194 -21.45 -9.64 14.04
CA ASP A 194 -21.23 -10.54 12.91
C ASP A 194 -19.74 -10.78 12.61
N PHE A 195 -18.81 -10.10 13.30
CA PHE A 195 -17.36 -10.21 13.08
C PHE A 195 -16.55 -10.58 14.35
N PRO A 196 -16.84 -11.73 15.00
CA PRO A 196 -16.19 -12.12 16.25
C PRO A 196 -14.71 -12.50 16.12
N GLU A 197 -14.23 -12.85 14.93
CA GLU A 197 -12.85 -13.30 14.69
C GLU A 197 -11.88 -12.18 14.28
N VAL A 198 -12.27 -10.91 14.40
CA VAL A 198 -11.42 -9.78 14.00
C VAL A 198 -10.08 -9.82 14.73
N LEU A 199 -9.01 -9.48 14.03
CA LEU A 199 -7.66 -9.46 14.56
C LEU A 199 -6.89 -8.24 14.07
N LEU A 200 -6.05 -7.71 14.95
CA LEU A 200 -5.08 -6.65 14.66
C LEU A 200 -3.67 -7.25 14.81
N LEU A 201 -2.93 -7.30 13.71
CA LEU A 201 -1.55 -7.77 13.67
C LEU A 201 -0.59 -6.59 13.51
N ASP A 202 0.52 -6.66 14.22
CA ASP A 202 1.72 -5.90 13.88
C ASP A 202 2.43 -6.56 12.70
N GLY A 203 2.19 -6.01 11.50
CA GLY A 203 2.80 -6.42 10.25
C GLY A 203 4.11 -5.71 9.92
N ARG A 204 4.63 -4.84 10.81
CA ARG A 204 5.76 -3.94 10.50
C ARG A 204 7.10 -4.65 10.33
N SER A 205 7.24 -5.85 10.89
CA SER A 205 8.40 -6.73 10.69
C SER A 205 8.12 -7.89 9.71
N ASN A 206 6.94 -7.90 9.06
CA ASN A 206 6.59 -8.94 8.09
C ASN A 206 7.34 -8.70 6.76
N THR A 207 7.94 -9.74 6.21
CA THR A 207 8.68 -9.70 4.93
C THR A 207 7.81 -10.02 3.72
N ALA A 208 6.52 -10.34 3.92
CA ALA A 208 5.59 -10.63 2.85
C ALA A 208 5.44 -9.43 1.89
N PRO A 209 5.29 -9.63 0.56
CA PRO A 209 5.23 -8.55 -0.42
C PRO A 209 4.21 -7.44 -0.16
N TRP A 210 3.10 -7.74 0.52
CA TRP A 210 2.08 -6.75 0.89
C TRP A 210 2.52 -5.82 2.03
N ALA A 211 3.50 -6.24 2.83
CA ALA A 211 4.13 -5.46 3.90
C ALA A 211 5.47 -4.83 3.46
N GLN A 212 5.96 -5.15 2.25
CA GLN A 212 7.22 -4.61 1.73
C GLN A 212 7.04 -3.14 1.33
N GLY A 213 7.68 -2.23 2.08
CA GLY A 213 7.81 -0.81 1.73
C GLY A 213 7.03 0.15 2.62
N ASP A 214 6.00 -0.31 3.32
CA ASP A 214 5.25 0.47 4.31
C ASP A 214 5.18 -0.31 5.64
N ARG A 215 5.44 0.37 6.77
CA ARG A 215 5.22 -0.20 8.11
C ARG A 215 3.72 -0.17 8.40
N LEU A 216 3.07 -1.33 8.43
CA LEU A 216 1.61 -1.46 8.51
C LEU A 216 1.16 -2.36 9.66
N PHE A 217 0.03 -1.99 10.26
CA PHE A 217 -0.79 -2.93 11.02
C PHE A 217 -1.84 -3.53 10.10
N TRP A 218 -2.10 -4.82 10.23
CA TRP A 218 -3.10 -5.54 9.44
C TRP A 218 -4.33 -5.74 10.31
N LEU A 219 -5.50 -5.26 9.85
CA LEU A 219 -6.77 -5.35 10.57
C LEU A 219 -7.81 -6.07 9.71
N GLY A 220 -8.42 -7.13 10.26
CA GLY A 220 -9.41 -7.92 9.54
C GLY A 220 -9.57 -9.34 10.06
N SER A 221 -9.77 -10.33 9.18
CA SER A 221 -9.68 -11.77 9.53
C SER A 221 -8.93 -12.61 8.51
N ILE A 222 -8.22 -13.61 9.02
CA ILE A 222 -7.44 -14.55 8.24
C ILE A 222 -8.07 -15.94 8.39
N ARG A 223 -8.16 -16.69 7.29
CA ARG A 223 -8.68 -18.06 7.28
C ARG A 223 -10.12 -18.19 7.78
N THR A 224 -10.98 -17.21 7.51
CA THR A 224 -12.42 -17.35 7.75
C THR A 224 -12.98 -18.42 6.81
N PRO A 225 -13.61 -19.50 7.31
CA PRO A 225 -14.15 -20.54 6.44
C PRO A 225 -15.35 -20.01 5.65
N LEU A 226 -15.36 -20.29 4.34
CA LEU A 226 -16.49 -20.08 3.44
C LEU A 226 -17.02 -21.44 3.00
N GLU A 227 -18.13 -21.84 3.61
CA GLU A 227 -18.86 -23.03 3.24
C GLU A 227 -19.65 -22.83 1.93
N PRO A 228 -19.78 -23.87 1.08
CA PRO A 228 -20.58 -23.79 -0.14
C PRO A 228 -22.01 -23.29 0.09
N GLY A 229 -22.39 -22.21 -0.60
CA GLY A 229 -23.73 -21.62 -0.56
C GLY A 229 -24.02 -20.75 0.67
N VAL A 230 -23.14 -20.73 1.67
CA VAL A 230 -23.32 -19.94 2.88
C VAL A 230 -22.76 -18.54 2.66
N THR A 231 -23.58 -17.52 2.94
CA THR A 231 -23.14 -16.12 2.93
C THR A 231 -22.64 -15.75 4.31
N ILE A 232 -21.41 -15.25 4.39
CA ILE A 232 -20.91 -14.60 5.59
C ILE A 232 -21.17 -13.10 5.50
N THR A 233 -21.40 -12.47 6.65
CA THR A 233 -21.46 -11.02 6.80
C THR A 233 -20.47 -10.61 7.88
N ARG A 234 -19.69 -9.56 7.62
CA ARG A 234 -18.75 -8.97 8.57
C ARG A 234 -18.89 -7.46 8.55
N THR A 235 -19.01 -6.84 9.71
CA THR A 235 -19.08 -5.39 9.86
C THR A 235 -17.92 -4.88 10.70
N LEU A 236 -17.29 -3.77 10.30
CA LEU A 236 -16.20 -3.12 11.02
C LEU A 236 -16.34 -1.61 10.91
N THR A 237 -16.28 -0.92 12.05
CA THR A 237 -16.33 0.54 12.12
C THR A 237 -15.00 1.10 12.61
N LEU A 238 -14.47 2.09 11.90
CA LEU A 238 -13.29 2.87 12.30
C LEU A 238 -13.73 4.30 12.56
N SER A 239 -13.41 4.84 13.73
CA SER A 239 -13.70 6.23 14.08
C SER A 239 -12.40 6.97 14.37
N PHE A 240 -12.19 8.06 13.64
CA PHE A 240 -11.04 8.94 13.79
C PHE A 240 -11.51 10.25 14.42
N VAL A 241 -11.06 10.52 15.63
CA VAL A 241 -11.34 11.77 16.35
C VAL A 241 -10.06 12.59 16.39
N PRO A 242 -10.07 13.89 16.06
CA PRO A 242 -8.87 14.72 16.21
C PRO A 242 -8.31 14.60 17.62
N GLY A 243 -6.99 14.37 17.73
CA GLY A 243 -6.34 14.31 19.02
C GLY A 243 -6.46 15.68 19.70
N VAL A 244 -6.67 15.70 21.01
CA VAL A 244 -6.50 16.95 21.76
C VAL A 244 -5.06 17.39 21.51
N ALA A 245 -4.88 18.60 20.95
CA ALA A 245 -3.56 19.17 20.75
C ALA A 245 -2.78 18.99 22.06
N ALA A 246 -1.59 18.39 21.98
CA ALA A 246 -0.71 18.35 23.14
C ALA A 246 -0.63 19.78 23.71
N PRO A 247 -0.68 19.97 25.04
CA PRO A 247 -0.47 21.29 25.61
C PRO A 247 0.79 21.87 24.98
N PRO A 248 0.79 23.18 24.63
CA PRO A 248 1.88 23.80 23.90
C PRO A 248 3.18 23.32 24.53
N GLN A 249 3.96 22.60 23.74
CA GLN A 249 5.19 22.00 24.19
C GLN A 249 5.94 23.10 24.93
N ALA A 250 6.17 22.91 26.24
CA ALA A 250 6.88 23.89 27.06
C ALA A 250 8.08 24.36 26.23
N ALA A 251 8.24 25.68 26.14
CA ALA A 251 9.23 26.35 25.30
C ALA A 251 10.48 25.47 25.24
N PRO A 252 10.95 25.11 24.02
CA PRO A 252 11.89 24.01 23.82
C PRO A 252 12.95 24.10 24.91
N LEU A 253 12.99 23.08 25.78
CA LEU A 253 14.13 22.92 26.66
C LEU A 253 15.32 22.95 25.70
N ARG A 254 16.11 24.02 25.76
CA ARG A 254 17.46 24.01 25.24
C ARG A 254 18.20 23.00 26.10
N ALA A 255 17.97 21.73 25.83
CA ALA A 255 18.98 20.74 26.02
C ALA A 255 20.05 21.16 25.02
N GLU A 256 21.12 21.79 25.52
CA GLU A 256 22.40 21.71 24.87
C GLU A 256 22.75 20.22 24.83
N ALA A 257 22.22 19.53 23.83
CA ALA A 257 22.74 18.24 23.46
C ALA A 257 24.18 18.54 23.04
N THR A 258 25.13 18.15 23.90
CA THR A 258 26.49 17.95 23.44
C THR A 258 26.38 16.92 22.34
N LEU A 259 26.38 17.38 21.09
CA LEU A 259 26.54 16.54 19.92
C LEU A 259 27.91 15.88 20.08
N HIS A 260 27.93 14.73 20.75
CA HIS A 260 28.99 13.78 20.56
C HIS A 260 28.89 13.40 19.10
N ARG A 261 29.75 14.03 18.31
CA ARG A 261 30.02 13.61 16.95
C ARG A 261 30.49 12.18 17.08
N LEU A 262 29.57 11.23 16.91
CA LEU A 262 29.94 9.84 16.69
C LEU A 262 30.97 9.91 15.56
N PRO A 263 32.15 9.29 15.73
CA PRO A 263 33.06 9.12 14.63
C PRO A 263 32.22 8.66 13.45
N PRO A 264 32.37 9.24 12.24
CA PRO A 264 31.67 8.73 11.07
C PRO A 264 31.81 7.22 11.11
N PRO A 265 30.71 6.45 10.94
CA PRO A 265 30.81 5.00 10.95
C PRO A 265 31.99 4.68 10.04
N SER A 266 32.99 4.00 10.59
CA SER A 266 34.12 3.53 9.82
C SER A 266 33.53 2.54 8.84
N VAL A 267 33.07 3.05 7.70
CA VAL A 267 32.65 2.26 6.56
C VAL A 267 33.89 1.43 6.26
N PRO A 268 33.84 0.10 6.44
CA PRO A 268 34.92 -0.74 5.95
C PRO A 268 35.10 -0.35 4.48
N PRO A 269 36.33 -0.11 4.00
CA PRO A 269 36.56 0.24 2.61
C PRO A 269 35.98 -0.89 1.76
N GLY A 270 34.81 -0.62 1.20
CA GLY A 270 33.91 -1.62 0.69
C GLY A 270 33.02 -0.94 -0.33
N PRO A 271 32.62 -1.66 -1.38
CA PRO A 271 31.88 -1.06 -2.46
C PRO A 271 30.52 -0.51 -1.98
N PRO A 272 29.98 0.52 -2.66
CA PRO A 272 28.70 1.11 -2.27
C PRO A 272 27.56 0.09 -2.32
N VAL A 273 26.61 0.23 -1.39
CA VAL A 273 25.42 -0.62 -1.31
C VAL A 273 24.40 -0.18 -2.36
N LEU A 274 23.98 -1.10 -3.23
CA LEU A 274 22.96 -0.86 -4.27
C LEU A 274 21.62 -1.50 -3.87
N ILE A 275 20.54 -0.72 -3.87
CA ILE A 275 19.18 -1.17 -3.54
C ILE A 275 18.21 -0.73 -4.66
N PRO A 276 17.44 -1.65 -5.28
CA PRO A 276 17.49 -3.10 -5.08
C PRO A 276 18.82 -3.70 -5.55
N GLN A 277 19.21 -4.83 -4.97
CA GLN A 277 20.49 -5.46 -5.26
C GLN A 277 20.50 -6.00 -6.71
N PRO A 278 21.42 -5.56 -7.58
CA PRO A 278 21.49 -6.05 -8.94
C PRO A 278 21.92 -7.52 -8.95
N LYS A 279 21.44 -8.29 -9.93
CA LYS A 279 21.85 -9.71 -10.11
C LYS A 279 23.36 -9.89 -10.30
N ARG A 280 24.06 -8.87 -10.82
CA ARG A 280 25.51 -8.83 -10.99
C ARG A 280 26.00 -7.39 -10.83
N VAL A 281 27.09 -7.21 -10.09
CA VAL A 281 27.77 -5.92 -9.91
C VAL A 281 29.27 -6.14 -9.94
N GLN A 282 29.99 -5.29 -10.67
CA GLN A 282 31.45 -5.23 -10.64
C GLN A 282 31.85 -3.79 -10.35
N PHE A 283 32.62 -3.59 -9.28
CA PHE A 283 33.19 -2.30 -8.93
C PHE A 283 34.61 -2.25 -9.49
N GLY A 284 34.94 -1.15 -10.19
CA GLY A 284 36.33 -0.90 -10.60
C GLY A 284 37.21 -0.63 -9.38
N GLY A 285 38.51 -0.93 -9.49
CA GLY A 285 39.47 -0.79 -8.39
C GLY A 285 39.86 0.64 -8.04
N GLU A 286 39.60 1.61 -8.93
CA GLU A 286 40.00 3.01 -8.75
C GLU A 286 38.78 3.94 -8.64
N PRO A 287 38.67 4.78 -7.60
CA PRO A 287 37.63 5.78 -7.50
C PRO A 287 37.78 6.83 -8.61
N PHE A 288 36.73 7.00 -9.42
CA PHE A 288 36.69 8.05 -10.44
C PHE A 288 36.34 9.39 -9.79
N ARG A 289 37.31 10.31 -9.70
CA ARG A 289 37.03 11.69 -9.27
C ARG A 289 36.28 12.42 -10.36
N VAL A 290 35.10 12.93 -10.01
CA VAL A 290 34.34 13.82 -10.89
C VAL A 290 34.67 15.26 -10.52
N GLU A 291 35.40 15.94 -11.39
CA GLU A 291 35.77 17.36 -11.22
C GLU A 291 34.92 18.24 -12.15
N GLY A 292 34.43 19.37 -11.64
CA GLY A 292 33.68 20.36 -12.42
C GLY A 292 32.23 19.96 -12.74
N ALA A 293 31.69 20.57 -13.80
CA ALA A 293 30.31 20.29 -14.23
C ALA A 293 30.17 18.87 -14.79
N ILE A 294 29.24 18.10 -14.26
CA ILE A 294 29.01 16.69 -14.62
C ILE A 294 28.03 16.63 -15.78
N PRO A 295 28.46 16.27 -17.00
CA PRO A 295 27.54 16.22 -18.12
C PRO A 295 26.57 15.04 -17.93
N VAL A 296 25.28 15.32 -18.05
CA VAL A 296 24.20 14.32 -18.06
C VAL A 296 23.71 14.19 -19.50
N THR A 297 23.92 13.03 -20.09
CA THR A 297 23.42 12.68 -21.42
C THR A 297 22.26 11.70 -21.29
N VAL A 298 21.12 12.01 -21.92
CA VAL A 298 19.97 11.12 -22.00
C VAL A 298 19.91 10.53 -23.40
N LEU A 299 19.86 9.20 -23.49
CA LEU A 299 19.78 8.48 -24.76
C LEU A 299 18.45 7.73 -24.80
N GLY A 300 17.55 8.21 -25.65
CA GLY A 300 16.18 7.73 -25.77
C GLY A 300 15.15 8.85 -25.68
N ARG A 301 13.90 8.57 -26.08
CA ARG A 301 12.78 9.54 -26.04
C ARG A 301 11.70 9.16 -25.00
N ASP A 302 11.96 8.16 -24.16
CA ASP A 302 11.03 7.74 -23.12
C ASP A 302 10.92 8.81 -22.02
N GLY A 303 9.68 9.23 -21.71
CA GLY A 303 9.38 10.18 -20.64
C GLY A 303 9.87 9.73 -19.25
N ARG A 304 10.10 8.44 -19.04
CA ARG A 304 10.73 7.89 -17.82
C ARG A 304 12.20 8.28 -17.71
N LEU A 305 12.93 8.31 -18.82
CA LEU A 305 14.34 8.73 -18.86
C LEU A 305 14.47 10.23 -18.57
N ALA A 306 13.54 11.03 -19.09
CA ALA A 306 13.46 12.47 -18.78
C ALA A 306 13.15 12.73 -17.30
N ARG A 307 12.35 11.87 -16.66
CA ARG A 307 12.09 11.94 -15.21
C ARG A 307 13.33 11.56 -14.40
N ALA A 308 13.98 10.45 -14.72
CA ALA A 308 15.22 10.01 -14.07
C ALA A 308 16.33 11.06 -14.19
N ALA A 309 16.45 11.70 -15.35
CA ALA A 309 17.43 12.76 -15.55
C ALA A 309 17.17 14.01 -14.70
N ARG A 310 15.90 14.41 -14.51
CA ARG A 310 15.55 15.49 -13.59
C ARG A 310 15.91 15.16 -12.14
N GLU A 311 15.72 13.91 -11.73
CA GLU A 311 16.09 13.46 -10.38
C GLU A 311 17.60 13.48 -10.16
N VAL A 312 18.38 13.03 -11.14
CA VAL A 312 19.85 13.10 -11.11
C VAL A 312 20.33 14.54 -10.99
N LEU A 313 19.77 15.47 -11.76
CA LEU A 313 20.15 16.88 -11.69
C LEU A 313 19.78 17.54 -10.36
N GLY A 314 18.68 17.12 -9.73
CA GLY A 314 18.29 17.62 -8.41
C GLY A 314 19.14 17.08 -7.26
N ARG A 315 19.81 15.94 -7.44
CA ARG A 315 20.55 15.24 -6.37
C ARG A 315 22.05 15.23 -6.51
N VAL A 316 22.58 15.48 -7.70
CA VAL A 316 24.02 15.45 -7.99
C VAL A 316 24.51 16.90 -8.18
N PRO A 317 25.19 17.49 -7.18
CA PRO A 317 25.76 18.82 -7.30
C PRO A 317 26.68 18.94 -8.52
N GLY A 318 26.50 19.99 -9.31
CA GLY A 318 27.30 20.23 -10.52
C GLY A 318 26.83 19.49 -11.77
N ALA A 319 25.81 18.63 -11.69
CA ALA A 319 25.27 17.96 -12.87
C ALA A 319 24.53 18.93 -13.81
N ARG A 320 24.78 18.81 -15.12
CA ARG A 320 24.17 19.66 -16.16
C ARG A 320 23.81 18.84 -17.37
N PHE A 321 22.62 19.09 -17.93
CA PHE A 321 22.24 18.48 -19.21
C PHE A 321 23.20 18.89 -20.31
N THR A 322 23.58 17.91 -21.13
CA THR A 322 24.30 18.15 -22.37
C THR A 322 23.51 17.61 -23.55
N ASN A 323 23.32 18.43 -24.56
CA ASN A 323 22.78 17.99 -25.84
C ASN A 323 23.86 17.23 -26.62
N GLY A 324 23.49 16.08 -27.18
CA GLY A 324 24.36 15.29 -28.07
C GLY A 324 24.65 13.88 -27.59
N LEU A 325 25.49 13.16 -28.33
CA LEU A 325 25.89 11.78 -28.04
C LEU A 325 26.82 11.72 -26.84
N TRP A 326 26.72 10.64 -26.05
CA TRP A 326 27.57 10.44 -24.89
C TRP A 326 29.03 10.20 -25.31
N LYS A 327 29.92 11.07 -24.84
CA LYS A 327 31.33 11.08 -25.25
C LYS A 327 32.24 10.25 -24.33
N GLY A 328 31.67 9.36 -23.51
CA GLY A 328 32.45 8.56 -22.54
C GLY A 328 32.80 9.28 -21.25
N ARG A 329 32.10 10.37 -20.91
CA ARG A 329 32.31 11.17 -19.69
C ARG A 329 30.97 11.59 -19.09
N GLY A 330 30.91 11.66 -17.76
CA GLY A 330 29.70 12.02 -17.01
C GLY A 330 28.66 10.91 -16.89
N ILE A 331 27.40 11.29 -16.66
CA ILE A 331 26.30 10.37 -16.38
C ILE A 331 25.52 10.11 -17.67
N LEU A 332 25.37 8.83 -18.02
CA LEU A 332 24.50 8.37 -19.11
C LEU A 332 23.22 7.78 -18.53
N ILE A 333 22.07 8.26 -19.02
CA ILE A 333 20.76 7.72 -18.68
C ILE A 333 20.13 7.20 -19.97
N ALA A 334 19.93 5.89 -20.05
CA ALA A 334 19.45 5.21 -21.25
C ALA A 334 18.59 4.00 -20.87
N SER A 335 17.68 3.59 -21.76
CA SER A 335 17.05 2.27 -21.66
C SER A 335 17.99 1.18 -22.22
N ALA A 336 17.72 -0.08 -21.89
CA ALA A 336 18.50 -1.20 -22.42
C ALA A 336 18.45 -1.28 -23.96
N SER A 337 17.28 -1.03 -24.56
CA SER A 337 17.10 -0.97 -26.02
C SER A 337 17.88 0.17 -26.67
N ASP A 338 17.96 1.31 -25.98
CA ASP A 338 18.68 2.51 -26.44
C ASP A 338 20.20 2.30 -26.43
N LEU A 339 20.72 1.48 -25.50
CA LEU A 339 22.15 1.15 -25.42
C LEU A 339 22.63 0.26 -26.57
N VAL A 340 21.80 -0.66 -27.06
CA VAL A 340 22.14 -1.61 -28.14
C VAL A 340 22.35 -0.88 -29.47
N GLY A 341 21.62 0.20 -29.73
CA GLY A 341 21.74 0.99 -30.96
C GLY A 341 22.90 1.98 -30.99
N HIS A 342 23.66 2.17 -29.91
CA HIS A 342 24.68 3.22 -29.83
C HIS A 342 26.08 2.72 -30.27
N PRO A 343 26.71 3.33 -31.31
CA PRO A 343 27.88 2.78 -31.99
C PRO A 343 29.11 2.53 -31.10
N ARG A 344 29.28 3.33 -30.05
CA ARG A 344 30.41 3.18 -29.10
C ARG A 344 30.09 2.31 -27.88
N LEU A 345 28.81 2.14 -27.55
CA LEU A 345 28.39 1.42 -26.36
C LEU A 345 28.09 -0.03 -26.66
N HIS A 346 27.60 -0.35 -27.86
CA HIS A 346 27.39 -1.73 -28.29
C HIS A 346 28.65 -2.60 -28.12
N LYS A 347 29.82 -2.07 -28.50
CA LYS A 347 31.11 -2.75 -28.31
C LYS A 347 31.49 -2.89 -26.82
N LEU A 348 31.36 -1.83 -26.03
CA LEU A 348 31.67 -1.83 -24.59
C LEU A 348 30.78 -2.79 -23.79
N VAL A 349 29.51 -2.88 -24.16
CA VAL A 349 28.48 -3.70 -23.50
C VAL A 349 28.64 -5.18 -23.85
N ASN A 350 29.00 -5.49 -25.10
CA ASN A 350 29.28 -6.86 -25.55
C ASN A 350 30.63 -7.37 -25.02
N ASP A 351 31.70 -6.57 -25.08
CA ASP A 351 33.03 -6.96 -24.61
C ASP A 351 33.08 -7.22 -23.09
N ARG A 352 32.15 -6.62 -22.32
CA ARG A 352 32.02 -6.81 -20.87
C ARG A 352 30.88 -7.74 -20.43
N GLY A 353 30.10 -8.29 -21.38
CA GLY A 353 29.00 -9.23 -21.10
C GLY A 353 27.86 -8.65 -20.26
N TRP A 354 27.58 -7.35 -20.39
CA TRP A 354 26.58 -6.65 -19.56
C TRP A 354 25.14 -6.88 -20.00
N ILE A 355 24.93 -7.32 -21.23
CA ILE A 355 23.64 -7.83 -21.72
C ILE A 355 23.78 -9.36 -21.83
N PRO A 356 22.91 -10.15 -21.18
CA PRO A 356 22.93 -11.60 -21.39
C PRO A 356 22.68 -11.88 -22.88
N PRO A 357 23.41 -12.84 -23.51
CA PRO A 357 23.13 -13.22 -24.88
C PRO A 357 21.64 -13.56 -24.97
N ASN A 358 20.96 -13.00 -25.97
CA ASN A 358 19.56 -13.32 -26.23
C ASN A 358 19.42 -14.85 -26.21
N ARG A 359 18.68 -15.39 -25.23
CA ARG A 359 18.14 -16.73 -25.39
C ARG A 359 17.11 -16.60 -26.50
N ALA A 360 17.51 -17.01 -27.70
CA ALA A 360 16.57 -17.40 -28.71
C ALA A 360 15.90 -18.68 -28.18
N GLU A 361 14.70 -18.53 -27.64
CA GLU A 361 13.64 -19.54 -27.54
C GLU A 361 12.30 -18.83 -27.29
#